data_AF-A0A975AI46-F1
#
_entry.id   AF-A0A975AI46-F1
#
_cell.length_a   1.000
_cell.length_b   1.000
_cell.length_c   1.000
_cell.angle_alpha   90.00
_cell.angle_beta   90.00
_cell.angle_gamma   90.00
#
_symmetry.space_group_name_H-M   'P 1'
#
loop_
_entity.id
_entity.type
_entity.pdbx_description
1 polymer ?
#
loop_
_entity_poly.entity_id
_entity_poly.type
_entity_poly.pdbx_seq_one_letter_code
_entity_poly.pdbx_strand_id
1 'polypeptide(L)'
;MKKKRKKKKNNMKWWVSAYLLVLVLLTLRPFSGNVVAEKEYNLVLFQSLGNYWTHMKNHGLINLWAWEYFPEDLGVFFRNIFTVSFINLGGNILLFMPLGFFFGRFFRRQKGMRTLLTSFFVSAGIELAQFIGLSSRIADVDDVILNVVGGMFGFGLYILYDKWKKGSEGFEE
;
A
#
# COMPACT_ATOMS: atom_id res chain seq x y z
N MET A 1 15.14 14.63 29.91
CA MET A 1 14.81 13.58 28.90
C MET A 1 13.32 13.22 28.73
N LYS A 2 12.50 13.09 29.79
CA LYS A 2 11.08 12.65 29.66
C LYS A 2 10.19 13.58 28.80
N LYS A 3 10.32 14.91 28.93
CA LYS A 3 9.58 15.90 28.11
C LYS A 3 9.88 15.80 26.60
N LYS A 4 11.15 15.64 26.20
CA LYS A 4 11.56 15.45 24.78
C LYS A 4 10.99 14.16 24.18
N ARG A 5 11.03 13.03 24.92
CA ARG A 5 10.41 11.75 24.50
C ARG A 5 8.88 11.86 24.35
N LYS A 6 8.21 12.58 25.26
CA LYS A 6 6.75 12.82 25.21
C LYS A 6 6.35 13.70 24.02
N LYS A 7 7.11 14.77 23.74
CA LYS A 7 6.92 15.65 22.56
C LYS A 7 7.09 14.89 21.23
N LYS A 8 8.15 14.08 21.09
CA LYS A 8 8.41 13.26 19.89
C LYS A 8 7.31 12.22 19.61
N LYS A 9 6.71 11.65 20.66
CA LYS A 9 5.58 10.70 20.53
C LYS A 9 4.30 11.38 20.05
N ASN A 10 4.09 12.66 20.39
CA ASN A 10 2.90 13.40 19.97
C ASN A 10 2.94 13.79 18.49
N ASN A 11 4.10 14.19 17.97
CA ASN A 11 4.26 14.51 16.55
C ASN A 11 4.05 13.30 15.64
N MET A 12 4.44 12.11 16.08
CA MET A 12 4.24 10.88 15.29
C MET A 12 2.76 10.53 15.11
N LYS A 13 1.90 10.84 16.09
CA LYS A 13 0.46 10.60 15.96
C LYS A 13 -0.14 11.40 14.81
N TRP A 14 0.28 12.66 14.67
CA TRP A 14 -0.15 13.51 13.55
C TRP A 14 0.23 12.93 12.20
N TRP A 15 1.46 12.40 12.05
CA TRP A 15 1.90 11.76 10.82
C TRP A 15 1.09 10.50 10.49
N VAL A 16 0.77 9.67 11.49
CA VAL A 16 -0.11 8.51 11.28
C VAL A 16 -1.51 8.95 10.87
N SER A 17 -2.09 9.93 11.56
CA SER A 17 -3.42 10.44 11.22
C SER A 17 -3.48 11.03 9.81
N ALA A 18 -2.48 11.82 9.42
CA ALA A 18 -2.37 12.37 8.08
C ALA A 18 -2.23 11.25 7.02
N TYR A 19 -1.40 10.24 7.29
CA TYR A 19 -1.27 9.08 6.42
C TYR A 19 -2.58 8.30 6.29
N LEU A 20 -3.28 8.01 7.39
CA LEU A 20 -4.57 7.30 7.35
C LEU A 20 -5.63 8.09 6.57
N LEU A 21 -5.64 9.43 6.69
CA LEU A 21 -6.51 10.28 5.89
C LEU A 21 -6.20 10.16 4.41
N VAL A 22 -4.92 10.26 4.03
CA VAL A 22 -4.49 10.08 2.63
C VAL A 22 -4.82 8.69 2.12
N LEU A 23 -4.60 7.65 2.92
CA LEU A 23 -4.93 6.27 2.60
C LEU A 23 -6.41 6.14 2.23
N VAL A 24 -7.31 6.61 3.10
CA VAL A 24 -8.76 6.56 2.87
C VAL A 24 -9.16 7.38 1.64
N LEU A 25 -8.61 8.59 1.48
CA LEU A 25 -8.92 9.44 0.32
C LEU A 25 -8.47 8.81 -1.00
N LEU A 26 -7.31 8.14 -1.02
CA LEU A 26 -6.80 7.48 -2.23
C LEU A 26 -7.59 6.23 -2.57
N THR A 27 -7.93 5.39 -1.57
CA THR A 27 -8.63 4.13 -1.81
C THR A 27 -10.12 4.32 -2.10
N LEU A 28 -10.76 5.32 -1.47
CA LEU A 28 -12.16 5.62 -1.71
C LEU A 28 -12.40 6.60 -2.86
N ARG A 29 -11.34 7.14 -3.48
CA ARG A 29 -11.47 8.08 -4.59
C ARG A 29 -12.39 7.49 -5.67
N PRO A 30 -13.53 8.14 -5.97
CA PRO A 30 -14.45 7.64 -6.98
C PRO A 30 -13.75 7.56 -8.33
N PHE A 31 -13.91 6.43 -9.00
CA PHE A 31 -13.44 6.25 -10.36
C PHE A 31 -14.31 7.11 -11.29
N SER A 32 -13.69 8.00 -12.05
CA SER A 32 -14.37 9.03 -12.86
C SER A 32 -14.69 8.59 -14.31
N GLY A 33 -14.72 7.29 -14.59
CA GLY A 33 -15.04 6.73 -15.90
C GLY A 33 -16.41 6.03 -15.92
N ASN A 34 -17.01 5.93 -17.10
CA ASN A 34 -18.22 5.12 -17.33
C ASN A 34 -17.86 3.63 -17.24
N VAL A 35 -17.80 3.09 -16.03
CA VAL A 35 -17.61 1.65 -15.83
C VAL A 35 -18.97 0.99 -16.02
N VAL A 36 -19.14 0.28 -17.13
CA VAL A 36 -20.12 -0.81 -17.18
C VAL A 36 -19.60 -1.81 -16.15
N ALA A 37 -20.18 -1.77 -14.95
CA ALA A 37 -19.77 -2.66 -13.88
C ALA A 37 -19.97 -4.10 -14.35
N GLU A 38 -18.89 -4.77 -14.74
CA GLU A 38 -18.87 -6.23 -14.84
C GLU A 38 -19.00 -6.75 -13.40
N LYS A 39 -20.26 -6.82 -12.94
CA LYS A 39 -20.67 -7.23 -11.59
C LYS A 39 -20.31 -8.68 -11.25
N GLU A 40 -19.76 -9.45 -12.20
CA GLU A 40 -19.62 -10.90 -12.09
C GLU A 40 -18.45 -11.35 -11.19
N TYR A 41 -17.46 -10.49 -10.94
CA TYR A 41 -16.20 -10.92 -10.29
C TYR A 41 -15.94 -10.34 -8.89
N ASN A 42 -16.92 -9.65 -8.28
CA ASN A 42 -16.74 -9.10 -6.95
C ASN A 42 -16.44 -10.21 -5.93
N LEU A 43 -15.39 -9.99 -5.12
CA LEU A 43 -15.01 -10.83 -3.98
C LEU A 43 -14.54 -12.26 -4.32
N VAL A 44 -14.18 -12.54 -5.57
CA VAL A 44 -13.60 -13.86 -5.95
C VAL A 44 -12.11 -13.88 -5.62
N LEU A 45 -11.74 -14.78 -4.71
CA LEU A 45 -10.36 -14.95 -4.28
C LEU A 45 -9.44 -15.37 -5.44
N PHE A 46 -8.28 -14.72 -5.55
CA PHE A 46 -7.22 -14.92 -6.55
C PHE A 46 -7.59 -14.57 -7.99
N GLN A 47 -8.80 -14.08 -8.26
CA GLN A 47 -9.23 -13.73 -9.60
C GLN A 47 -8.41 -12.56 -10.14
N SER A 48 -8.30 -11.48 -9.38
CA SER A 48 -7.54 -10.30 -9.78
C SER A 48 -6.05 -10.54 -9.82
N LEU A 49 -5.52 -11.31 -8.86
CA LEU A 49 -4.13 -11.77 -8.92
C LEU A 49 -3.85 -12.61 -10.16
N GLY A 50 -4.77 -13.51 -10.53
CA GLY A 50 -4.70 -14.29 -11.77
C GLY A 50 -4.75 -13.42 -13.03
N ASN A 51 -5.60 -12.39 -13.03
CA ASN A 51 -5.70 -11.42 -14.11
C ASN A 51 -4.42 -10.59 -14.24
N TYR A 52 -3.87 -10.10 -13.13
CA TYR A 52 -2.60 -9.37 -13.12
C TYR A 52 -1.47 -10.24 -13.61
N TRP A 53 -1.40 -11.49 -13.14
CA TRP A 53 -0.40 -12.46 -13.58
C TRP A 53 -0.48 -12.72 -15.08
N THR A 54 -1.67 -13.01 -15.59
CA THR A 54 -1.89 -13.29 -17.02
C THR A 54 -1.53 -12.09 -17.88
N HIS A 55 -1.96 -10.90 -17.47
CA HIS A 55 -1.61 -9.65 -18.15
C HIS A 55 -0.10 -9.42 -18.18
N MET A 56 0.59 -9.55 -17.04
CA MET A 56 2.05 -9.38 -16.98
C MET A 56 2.81 -10.46 -17.73
N LYS A 57 2.28 -11.69 -17.82
CA LYS A 57 2.87 -12.76 -18.64
C LYS A 57 2.81 -12.43 -20.13
N ASN A 58 1.73 -11.79 -20.58
CA ASN A 58 1.51 -11.47 -21.99
C ASN A 58 2.15 -10.14 -22.42
N HIS A 59 2.17 -9.15 -21.53
CA HIS A 59 2.63 -7.78 -21.84
C HIS A 59 3.92 -7.37 -21.13
N GLY A 60 4.44 -8.21 -20.23
CA GLY A 60 5.58 -7.89 -19.38
C GLY A 60 5.24 -6.95 -18.21
N LEU A 61 6.28 -6.58 -17.46
CA LEU A 61 6.20 -5.56 -16.41
C LEU A 61 6.36 -4.15 -16.98
N ILE A 62 7.23 -4.03 -17.98
CA ILE A 62 7.54 -2.79 -18.68
C ILE A 62 6.71 -2.74 -19.95
N ASN A 63 5.97 -1.65 -20.12
CA ASN A 63 5.26 -1.37 -21.34
C ASN A 63 6.24 -0.74 -22.35
N LEU A 64 6.76 -1.54 -23.26
CA LEU A 64 7.73 -1.09 -24.26
C LEU A 64 7.16 -0.03 -25.21
N TRP A 65 5.83 0.01 -25.40
CA TRP A 65 5.16 1.04 -26.19
C TRP A 65 5.28 2.43 -25.57
N ALA A 66 5.61 2.54 -24.28
CA ALA A 66 5.88 3.83 -23.66
C ALA A 66 7.05 4.56 -24.33
N TRP A 67 7.96 3.83 -24.99
CA TRP A 67 9.12 4.42 -25.66
C TRP A 67 8.76 5.40 -26.78
N GLU A 68 7.54 5.30 -27.34
CA GLU A 68 7.04 6.24 -28.35
C GLU A 68 6.96 7.69 -27.83
N TYR A 69 6.83 7.88 -26.52
CA TYR A 69 6.75 9.20 -25.90
C TYR A 69 8.11 9.78 -25.52
N PHE A 70 9.21 9.04 -25.70
CA PHE A 70 10.55 9.46 -25.26
C PHE A 70 11.40 9.93 -26.44
N PRO A 71 12.09 11.10 -26.33
CA PRO A 71 12.17 12.02 -25.18
C PRO A 71 11.13 13.16 -25.17
N GLU A 72 10.22 13.22 -26.14
CA GLU A 72 9.36 14.39 -26.41
C GLU A 72 8.36 14.69 -25.29
N ASP A 73 7.75 13.67 -24.69
CA ASP A 73 6.82 13.80 -23.56
C ASP A 73 7.20 12.84 -22.43
N LEU A 74 8.19 13.26 -21.64
CA LEU A 74 8.63 12.54 -20.44
C LEU A 74 7.49 12.31 -19.43
N GLY A 75 6.50 13.21 -19.38
CA GLY A 75 5.38 13.10 -18.45
C GLY A 75 4.47 11.93 -18.77
N VAL A 76 4.21 11.67 -20.06
CA VAL A 76 3.43 10.52 -20.54
C VAL A 76 4.28 9.26 -20.54
N PHE A 77 5.57 9.35 -20.89
CA PHE A 77 6.52 8.24 -20.79
C PHE A 77 6.55 7.61 -19.39
N PHE A 78 6.85 8.41 -18.36
CA PHE A 78 6.97 7.88 -16.99
C PHE A 78 5.65 7.36 -16.41
N ARG A 79 4.50 7.87 -16.88
CA ARG A 79 3.19 7.34 -16.47
C ARG A 79 2.87 5.99 -17.11
N ASN A 80 3.41 5.72 -18.29
CA ASN A 80 3.07 4.54 -19.08
C ASN A 80 4.16 3.46 -19.10
N ILE A 81 5.36 3.72 -18.54
CA ILE A 81 6.50 2.80 -18.61
C ILE A 81 6.21 1.43 -17.95
N PHE A 82 5.33 1.39 -16.94
CA PHE A 82 4.93 0.15 -16.29
C PHE A 82 3.52 -0.26 -16.72
N THR A 83 3.28 -1.57 -16.81
CA THR A 83 1.93 -2.08 -17.10
C THR A 83 0.96 -1.78 -15.96
N VAL A 84 -0.31 -1.56 -16.30
CA VAL A 84 -1.36 -1.21 -15.32
C VAL A 84 -1.44 -2.26 -14.21
N SER A 85 -1.36 -3.55 -14.55
CA SER A 85 -1.37 -4.65 -13.58
C SER A 85 -0.18 -4.61 -12.60
N PHE A 86 1.02 -4.24 -13.08
CA PHE A 86 2.18 -4.09 -12.21
C PHE A 86 2.02 -2.89 -11.27
N ILE A 87 1.51 -1.77 -11.80
CA ILE A 87 1.22 -0.57 -11.00
C ILE A 87 0.16 -0.86 -9.94
N ASN A 88 -0.90 -1.60 -10.26
CA ASN A 88 -1.95 -1.94 -9.29
C ASN A 88 -1.42 -2.86 -8.19
N LEU A 89 -0.73 -3.94 -8.56
CA LEU A 89 -0.14 -4.88 -7.61
C LEU A 89 0.87 -4.19 -6.69
N GLY A 90 1.80 -3.42 -7.26
CA GLY A 90 2.80 -2.66 -6.51
C GLY A 90 2.17 -1.54 -5.68
N GLY A 91 1.14 -0.87 -6.21
CA GLY A 91 0.42 0.21 -5.56
C GLY A 91 -0.20 -0.23 -4.24
N ASN A 92 -0.91 -1.35 -4.23
CA ASN A 92 -1.55 -1.88 -3.02
C ASN A 92 -0.51 -2.25 -1.94
N ILE A 93 0.57 -2.93 -2.33
CA ILE A 93 1.68 -3.25 -1.41
C ILE A 93 2.31 -1.96 -0.84
N LEU A 94 2.74 -1.04 -1.71
CA LEU A 94 3.42 0.19 -1.32
C LEU A 94 2.56 1.07 -0.43
N LEU A 95 1.25 1.12 -0.70
CA LEU A 95 0.30 1.95 0.03
C LEU A 95 0.20 1.54 1.51
N PHE A 96 0.33 0.26 1.83
CA PHE A 96 0.27 -0.27 3.21
C PHE A 96 1.62 -0.36 3.93
N MET A 97 2.75 -0.22 3.22
CA MET A 97 4.07 -0.25 3.86
C MET A 97 4.26 0.80 4.98
N PRO A 98 3.83 2.07 4.83
CA PRO A 98 3.94 3.04 5.92
C PRO A 98 3.15 2.63 7.17
N LEU A 99 1.97 2.02 7.01
CA LEU A 99 1.17 1.49 8.13
C LEU A 99 2.01 0.49 8.95
N GLY A 100 2.60 -0.49 8.27
CA GLY A 100 3.46 -1.49 8.88
C GLY A 100 4.67 -0.90 9.62
N PHE A 101 5.32 0.07 8.99
CA PHE A 101 6.48 0.76 9.55
C PHE A 101 6.11 1.52 10.84
N PHE A 102 5.01 2.27 10.82
CA PHE A 102 4.53 3.00 11.99
C PHE A 102 4.15 2.04 13.13
N PHE A 103 3.45 0.95 12.83
CA PHE A 103 3.06 -0.03 13.85
C PHE A 103 4.27 -0.68 14.52
N GLY A 104 5.29 -1.05 13.75
CA GLY A 104 6.56 -1.53 14.30
C GLY A 104 7.19 -0.56 15.28
N ARG A 105 7.07 0.74 15.00
CA ARG A 105 7.60 1.83 15.84
C ARG A 105 6.76 2.12 17.09
N PHE A 106 5.44 1.96 17.05
CA PHE A 106 4.53 2.30 18.17
C PHE A 106 4.39 1.18 19.20
N PHE A 107 4.35 -0.08 18.77
CA PHE A 107 4.08 -1.21 19.66
C PHE A 107 5.39 -1.89 20.10
N ARG A 108 5.55 -2.14 21.40
CA ARG A 108 6.81 -2.66 21.98
C ARG A 108 6.85 -4.17 22.16
N ARG A 109 5.71 -4.85 22.30
CA ARG A 109 5.62 -6.31 22.49
C ARG A 109 4.53 -6.87 21.56
N GLN A 110 4.85 -7.96 20.85
CA GLN A 110 4.03 -8.61 19.81
C GLN A 110 3.79 -7.78 18.54
N LYS A 111 4.86 -7.38 17.86
CA LYS A 111 4.79 -6.44 16.73
C LYS A 111 4.25 -7.08 15.45
N GLY A 112 4.71 -8.28 15.08
CA GLY A 112 4.33 -8.92 13.81
C GLY A 112 2.85 -9.26 13.71
N MET A 113 2.31 -10.01 14.69
CA MET A 113 0.90 -10.40 14.69
C MET A 113 -0.04 -9.18 14.76
N ARG A 114 0.32 -8.15 15.54
CA ARG A 114 -0.48 -6.92 15.59
C ARG A 114 -0.45 -6.16 14.28
N THR A 115 0.71 -6.07 13.62
CA THR A 115 0.78 -5.46 12.29
C THR A 115 -0.06 -6.24 11.28
N LEU A 116 0.02 -7.57 11.29
CA LEU A 116 -0.77 -8.44 10.42
C LEU A 116 -2.26 -8.19 10.61
N LEU A 117 -2.76 -8.32 11.84
CA LEU A 117 -4.17 -8.12 12.15
C LEU A 117 -4.64 -6.70 11.83
N THR A 118 -3.83 -5.69 12.15
CA THR A 118 -4.20 -4.30 11.83
C THR A 118 -4.27 -4.09 10.33
N SER A 119 -3.28 -4.56 9.56
CA SER A 119 -3.28 -4.42 8.10
C SER A 119 -4.49 -5.13 7.50
N PHE A 120 -4.83 -6.31 8.02
CA PHE A 120 -6.02 -7.05 7.63
C PHE A 120 -7.30 -6.27 7.92
N PHE A 121 -7.54 -5.82 9.15
CA PHE A 121 -8.78 -5.14 9.51
C PHE A 121 -8.92 -3.77 8.83
N VAL A 122 -7.82 -3.02 8.69
CA VAL A 122 -7.83 -1.73 7.98
C VAL A 122 -8.14 -1.95 6.50
N SER A 123 -7.49 -2.92 5.85
CA SER A 123 -7.76 -3.20 4.45
C SER A 123 -9.16 -3.74 4.22
N ALA A 124 -9.60 -4.71 5.02
CA ALA A 124 -10.94 -5.26 4.94
C ALA A 124 -12.01 -4.19 5.18
N GLY A 125 -11.75 -3.23 6.08
CA GLY A 125 -12.65 -2.08 6.28
C GLY A 125 -12.73 -1.16 5.06
N ILE A 126 -11.63 -0.96 4.34
CA ILE A 126 -11.60 -0.18 3.09
C ILE A 126 -12.38 -0.90 1.99
N GLU A 127 -12.12 -2.20 1.79
CA GLU A 127 -12.85 -3.00 0.80
C GLU A 127 -14.34 -3.07 1.11
N LEU A 128 -14.71 -3.23 2.39
CA LEU A 128 -16.10 -3.21 2.81
C LEU A 128 -16.75 -1.85 2.52
N ALA A 129 -16.03 -0.74 2.75
CA ALA A 129 -16.51 0.60 2.43
C ALA A 129 -16.76 0.77 0.91
N GLN A 130 -15.87 0.26 0.06
CA GLN A 130 -16.07 0.25 -1.39
C GLN A 130 -17.27 -0.63 -1.78
N PHE A 131 -17.39 -1.83 -1.18
CA PHE A 131 -18.47 -2.78 -1.45
C PHE A 131 -19.86 -2.21 -1.15
N ILE A 132 -20.01 -1.47 -0.04
CA ILE A 132 -21.29 -0.84 0.34
C ILE A 132 -21.60 0.45 -0.46
N GLY A 133 -20.80 0.76 -1.48
CA GLY A 133 -21.06 1.86 -2.41
C GLY A 133 -20.53 3.23 -1.98
N LEU A 134 -19.60 3.30 -1.02
CA LEU A 134 -18.90 4.56 -0.69
C LEU A 134 -17.92 4.98 -1.80
N SER A 135 -17.68 4.12 -2.78
CA SER A 135 -16.90 4.41 -3.99
C SER A 135 -17.56 3.73 -5.19
N SER A 136 -17.32 4.25 -6.39
CA SER A 136 -17.66 3.56 -7.65
C SER A 136 -16.68 2.43 -7.99
N ARG A 137 -15.76 2.11 -7.08
CA ARG A 137 -14.78 1.02 -7.20
C ARG A 137 -15.40 -0.32 -6.79
N ILE A 138 -14.93 -1.38 -7.43
CA ILE A 138 -15.25 -2.77 -7.09
C ILE A 138 -14.38 -3.20 -5.91
N ALA A 139 -14.99 -3.84 -4.91
CA ALA A 139 -14.26 -4.44 -3.80
C ALA A 139 -13.61 -5.76 -4.22
N ASP A 140 -12.38 -5.98 -3.76
CA ASP A 140 -11.52 -7.08 -4.16
C ASP A 140 -10.82 -7.72 -2.95
N VAL A 141 -11.00 -9.03 -2.77
CA VAL A 141 -10.35 -9.76 -1.66
C VAL A 141 -8.84 -9.85 -1.87
N ASP A 142 -8.37 -9.83 -3.12
CA ASP A 142 -6.95 -9.87 -3.42
C ASP A 142 -6.22 -8.59 -2.99
N ASP A 143 -6.92 -7.45 -2.99
CA ASP A 143 -6.39 -6.18 -2.50
C ASP A 143 -6.15 -6.24 -0.99
N VAL A 144 -6.99 -6.95 -0.22
CA VAL A 144 -6.73 -7.23 1.20
C VAL A 144 -5.42 -7.99 1.39
N ILE A 145 -5.17 -9.00 0.55
CA ILE A 145 -3.96 -9.82 0.63
C ILE A 145 -2.73 -8.96 0.32
N LEU A 146 -2.77 -8.19 -0.77
CA LEU A 146 -1.68 -7.31 -1.18
C LEU A 146 -1.37 -6.25 -0.12
N ASN A 147 -2.40 -5.66 0.48
CA ASN A 147 -2.28 -4.68 1.55
C ASN A 147 -1.70 -5.29 2.83
N VAL A 148 -2.10 -6.50 3.22
CA VAL A 148 -1.50 -7.23 4.35
C VAL A 148 -0.02 -7.52 4.09
N VAL A 149 0.33 -7.96 2.87
CA VAL A 149 1.72 -8.18 2.45
C VAL A 149 2.52 -6.88 2.55
N GLY A 150 1.98 -5.77 2.05
CA GLY A 150 2.55 -4.42 2.19
C GLY A 150 2.81 -4.02 3.64
N GLY A 151 1.83 -4.21 4.51
CA GLY A 151 1.96 -3.94 5.95
C GLY A 151 3.06 -4.78 6.61
N MET A 152 3.20 -6.05 6.23
CA MET A 152 4.26 -6.91 6.74
C MET A 152 5.65 -6.52 6.21
N PHE A 153 5.77 -6.14 4.94
CA PHE A 153 7.01 -5.59 4.38
C PHE A 153 7.43 -4.30 5.09
N GLY A 154 6.50 -3.37 5.29
CA GLY A 154 6.74 -2.14 6.04
C GLY A 154 7.22 -2.39 7.47
N PHE A 155 6.67 -3.40 8.14
CA PHE A 155 7.15 -3.82 9.45
C PHE A 155 8.56 -4.41 9.41
N GLY A 156 8.88 -5.23 8.40
CA GLY A 156 10.23 -5.71 8.14
C GLY A 156 11.24 -4.57 7.97
N LEU A 157 10.91 -3.55 7.19
CA LEU A 157 11.73 -2.34 7.03
C LEU A 157 11.97 -1.62 8.36
N TYR A 158 10.94 -1.53 9.21
CA TYR A 158 11.12 -0.96 10.55
C TYR A 158 12.08 -1.79 11.41
N ILE A 159 12.02 -3.12 11.34
CA ILE A 159 12.98 -3.99 12.07
C ILE A 159 14.41 -3.71 11.59
N LEU A 160 14.62 -3.63 10.28
CA LEU A 160 15.94 -3.31 9.71
C LEU A 160 16.44 -1.94 10.17
N TYR A 161 15.57 -0.93 10.12
CA TYR A 161 15.87 0.41 10.61
C TYR A 161 16.23 0.43 12.12
N ASP A 162 15.46 -0.27 12.95
CA ASP A 162 15.70 -0.32 14.41
C ASP A 162 17.02 -1.02 14.75
N LYS A 163 17.39 -2.07 13.98
CA LYS A 163 18.69 -2.75 14.12
C LYS A 163 19.85 -1.85 13.70
N TRP A 164 19.77 -1.25 12.51
CA TRP A 164 20.80 -0.34 11.99
C TRP A 164 21.06 0.84 12.93
N LYS A 165 19.99 1.41 13.49
CA LYS A 165 20.07 2.51 14.44
C LYS A 165 20.77 2.13 15.77
N LYS A 166 20.49 0.94 16.31
CA LYS A 166 21.17 0.47 17.53
C LYS A 166 22.63 0.17 17.30
N GLY A 167 22.97 -0.35 16.10
CA GLY A 167 24.36 -0.60 15.71
C GLY A 167 25.16 0.70 15.67
N SER A 168 24.63 1.77 15.06
CA SER A 168 25.31 3.06 14.97
C SER A 168 25.50 3.76 16.32
N GLU A 169 24.51 3.70 17.22
CA GLU A 169 24.64 4.28 18.58
C GLU A 169 25.71 3.57 19.44
N GLY A 170 26.07 2.31 19.13
CA GLY A 170 27.12 1.56 19.83
C GLY A 170 28.55 1.77 19.31
N PHE A 171 28.74 2.53 18.22
CA PHE A 171 30.07 2.93 17.72
C PHE A 171 30.48 4.34 18.20
N GLU A 172 29.56 5.09 18.80
CA GLU A 172 29.79 6.45 19.31
C GLU A 172 30.04 6.50 20.84
N GLU A 173 29.98 5.36 21.53
CA GLU A 173 30.37 5.17 22.95
C GLU A 173 31.75 4.51 23.07
#